data_AF-A0A6I7Q6U3-F1
#
_entry.id   AF-A0A6I7Q6U3-F1
#
_cell.length_a   1.000
_cell.length_b   1.000
_cell.length_c   1.000
_cell.angle_alpha   90.00
_cell.angle_beta   90.00
_cell.angle_gamma   90.00
#
_symmetry.space_group_name_H-M   'P 1'
#
loop_
_entity.id
_entity.type
_entity.pdbx_description
1 polymer ?
#
loop_
_entity_poly.entity_id
_entity_poly.type
_entity_poly.pdbx_seq_one_letter_code
_entity_poly.pdbx_strand_id
1 'polypeptide(L)'
;MLSRERFTAIVVTLLVWSLAGALFGALFVALIQVLEAVGLSGWRPLVLAAMAAAMTTAAFYSAMPVAAVGATAGVVASIGYLIVSGPLIELPVISTAAAVTGAVAGSFYAWMIRRSARALAETLTGMLAGLGAGLALALLLSLYPAPLGSFVLAAGVVALVGTLFQLNEHWIVQACHGWLPDGLAAPLVAGLIAAVVAAGVWVVGGTSTAALDLETRSAIDQVLREVPAGLLGGLLGGSVTGLILELLGYRLEEHEPD
;
A
#
# COMPACT_ATOMS: atom_id res chain seq x y z
N MET A 1 -0.40 -30.86 24.14
CA MET A 1 -1.71 -30.18 24.03
C MET A 1 -1.43 -28.69 23.97
N LEU A 2 -1.74 -28.03 22.84
CA LEU A 2 -1.68 -26.56 22.76
C LEU A 2 -2.69 -25.99 23.78
N SER A 3 -2.27 -25.04 24.62
CA SER A 3 -3.21 -24.33 25.47
C SER A 3 -4.20 -23.55 24.59
N ARG A 4 -5.44 -23.40 25.06
CA ARG A 4 -6.50 -22.68 24.32
C ARG A 4 -6.04 -21.27 23.92
N GLU A 5 -5.33 -20.59 24.82
CA GLU A 5 -4.74 -19.26 24.61
C GLU A 5 -3.73 -19.27 23.45
N ARG A 6 -2.82 -20.25 23.42
CA ARG A 6 -1.80 -20.34 22.36
C ARG A 6 -2.40 -20.67 21.00
N PHE A 7 -3.46 -21.48 20.98
CA PHE A 7 -4.22 -21.73 19.75
C PHE A 7 -4.95 -20.47 19.27
N THR A 8 -5.61 -19.74 20.18
CA THR A 8 -6.28 -18.47 19.87
C THR A 8 -5.30 -17.44 19.30
N ALA A 9 -4.13 -17.26 19.93
CA ALA A 9 -3.10 -16.33 19.46
C ALA A 9 -2.65 -16.68 18.03
N ILE A 10 -2.31 -17.94 17.76
CA ILE A 10 -1.90 -18.39 16.41
C ILE A 10 -2.99 -18.11 15.36
N VAL A 11 -4.25 -18.43 15.68
CA VAL A 11 -5.38 -18.23 14.76
C VAL A 11 -5.60 -16.75 14.48
N VAL A 12 -5.54 -15.90 15.51
CA VAL A 12 -5.69 -14.44 15.37
C VAL A 12 -4.53 -13.86 14.54
N THR A 13 -3.29 -14.24 14.83
CA THR A 13 -2.11 -13.84 14.06
C THR A 13 -2.29 -14.21 12.59
N LEU A 14 -2.65 -15.46 12.29
CA LEU A 14 -2.85 -15.91 10.92
C LEU A 14 -3.96 -15.15 10.20
N LEU A 15 -5.07 -14.88 10.89
CA LEU A 15 -6.19 -14.15 10.31
C LEU A 15 -5.80 -12.71 10.00
N VAL A 16 -5.19 -11.99 10.94
CA VAL A 16 -4.77 -10.60 10.76
C VAL A 16 -3.74 -10.49 9.64
N TRP A 17 -2.71 -11.32 9.66
CA TRP A 17 -1.65 -11.29 8.63
C TRP A 17 -2.14 -11.71 7.26
N SER A 18 -3.01 -12.71 7.17
CA SER A 18 -3.60 -13.09 5.89
C SER A 18 -4.48 -11.96 5.33
N LEU A 19 -5.35 -11.35 6.13
CA LEU A 19 -6.21 -10.25 5.69
C LEU A 19 -5.39 -9.02 5.26
N ALA A 20 -4.39 -8.63 6.05
CA ALA A 20 -3.47 -7.55 5.69
C ALA A 20 -2.71 -7.86 4.40
N GLY A 21 -2.21 -9.10 4.28
CA GLY A 21 -1.57 -9.60 3.07
C GLY A 21 -2.49 -9.58 1.85
N ALA A 22 -3.76 -9.95 2.00
CA ALA A 22 -4.76 -9.93 0.94
C ALA A 22 -4.97 -8.52 0.38
N LEU A 23 -5.17 -7.55 1.28
CA LEU A 23 -5.34 -6.14 0.93
C LEU A 23 -4.11 -5.58 0.26
N PHE A 24 -2.92 -5.87 0.80
CA PHE A 24 -1.65 -5.50 0.19
C PHE A 24 -1.53 -6.09 -1.21
N GLY A 25 -1.72 -7.41 -1.34
CA GLY A 25 -1.50 -8.13 -2.60
C GLY A 25 -2.42 -7.66 -3.71
N ALA A 26 -3.70 -7.42 -3.39
CA ALA A 26 -4.66 -6.82 -4.31
C ALA A 26 -4.23 -5.41 -4.74
N LEU A 27 -3.85 -4.56 -3.77
CA LEU A 27 -3.41 -3.20 -4.03
C LEU A 27 -2.12 -3.15 -4.87
N PHE A 28 -1.14 -3.99 -4.54
CA PHE A 28 0.12 -4.11 -5.25
C PHE A 28 -0.08 -4.48 -6.72
N VAL A 29 -0.86 -5.53 -7.00
CA VAL A 29 -1.12 -5.96 -8.37
C VAL A 29 -1.92 -4.90 -9.14
N ALA A 30 -2.93 -4.29 -8.51
CA ALA A 30 -3.67 -3.20 -9.14
C ALA A 30 -2.75 -2.02 -9.50
N LEU A 31 -1.85 -1.63 -8.59
CA LEU A 31 -0.92 -0.53 -8.82
C LEU A 31 0.12 -0.85 -9.90
N ILE A 32 0.59 -2.10 -10.03
CA ILE A 32 1.45 -2.49 -11.16
C ILE A 32 0.74 -2.19 -12.48
N GLN A 33 -0.49 -2.67 -12.63
CA GLN A 33 -1.26 -2.50 -13.87
C GLN A 33 -1.55 -1.03 -14.17
N VAL A 34 -1.89 -0.24 -13.14
CA VAL A 34 -2.09 1.20 -13.25
C VAL A 34 -0.80 1.92 -13.68
N LEU A 35 0.35 1.55 -13.13
CA LEU A 35 1.64 2.16 -13.47
C LEU A 35 2.09 1.78 -14.89
N GLU A 36 1.86 0.54 -15.29
CA GLU A 36 2.10 0.07 -16.67
C GLU A 36 1.22 0.81 -17.67
N ALA A 37 -0.04 1.09 -17.33
CA ALA A 37 -0.96 1.89 -18.15
C ALA A 37 -0.51 3.35 -18.34
N VAL A 38 0.31 3.90 -17.42
CA VAL A 38 0.94 5.23 -17.58
C VAL A 38 2.25 5.16 -18.38
N GLY A 39 2.61 3.98 -18.89
CA GLY A 39 3.80 3.77 -19.72
C GLY A 39 5.08 3.47 -18.93
N LEU A 40 4.98 3.18 -17.64
CA LEU A 40 6.12 2.67 -16.87
C LEU A 40 6.37 1.21 -17.25
N SER A 41 7.64 0.86 -17.50
CA SER A 41 8.02 -0.50 -17.88
C SER A 41 9.27 -0.98 -17.14
N GLY A 42 9.52 -2.28 -17.19
CA GLY A 42 10.65 -2.94 -16.53
C GLY A 42 10.48 -3.02 -15.01
N TRP A 43 11.50 -2.62 -14.26
CA TRP A 43 11.53 -2.76 -12.80
C TRP A 43 10.75 -1.66 -12.04
N ARG A 44 10.44 -0.54 -12.70
CA ARG A 44 9.85 0.64 -12.05
C ARG A 44 8.44 0.41 -11.50
N PRO A 45 7.49 -0.21 -12.25
CA PRO A 45 6.16 -0.49 -11.74
C PRO A 45 6.20 -1.37 -10.48
N LEU A 46 7.08 -2.37 -10.47
CA LEU A 46 7.25 -3.30 -9.35
C LEU A 46 7.67 -2.58 -8.07
N VAL A 47 8.68 -1.73 -8.15
CA VAL A 47 9.21 -0.99 -6.99
C VAL A 47 8.19 0.03 -6.48
N LEU A 48 7.60 0.81 -7.38
CA LEU A 48 6.66 1.86 -7.01
C LEU A 48 5.35 1.27 -6.45
N ALA A 49 4.85 0.17 -7.03
CA ALA A 49 3.68 -0.52 -6.51
C ALA A 49 3.96 -1.14 -5.14
N ALA A 50 5.11 -1.78 -4.94
CA ALA A 50 5.48 -2.37 -3.64
C ALA A 50 5.59 -1.29 -2.55
N MET A 51 6.26 -0.17 -2.87
CA MET A 51 6.39 0.98 -1.99
C MET A 51 5.02 1.59 -1.63
N ALA A 52 4.19 1.88 -2.63
CA ALA A 52 2.88 2.50 -2.41
C ALA A 52 1.91 1.57 -1.69
N ALA A 53 1.90 0.27 -2.00
CA ALA A 53 1.09 -0.71 -1.30
C ALA A 53 1.52 -0.84 0.17
N ALA A 54 2.83 -0.98 0.43
CA ALA A 54 3.36 -1.10 1.79
C ALA A 54 3.07 0.13 2.64
N MET A 55 3.32 1.31 2.09
CA MET A 55 3.02 2.56 2.77
C MET A 55 1.52 2.70 3.06
N THR A 56 0.65 2.37 2.09
CA THR A 56 -0.81 2.49 2.27
C THR A 56 -1.30 1.55 3.36
N THR A 57 -0.87 0.27 3.33
CA THR A 57 -1.21 -0.70 4.37
C THR A 57 -0.71 -0.25 5.73
N ALA A 58 0.56 0.16 5.85
CA ALA A 58 1.11 0.65 7.11
C ALA A 58 0.34 1.88 7.63
N ALA A 59 0.02 2.84 6.77
CA ALA A 59 -0.69 4.05 7.14
C ALA A 59 -2.11 3.82 7.66
N PHE A 60 -2.84 2.86 7.11
CA PHE A 60 -4.17 2.52 7.64
C PHE A 60 -4.12 1.86 9.02
N TYR A 61 -3.04 1.12 9.33
CA TYR A 61 -2.86 0.49 10.64
C TYR A 61 -2.27 1.44 11.68
N SER A 62 -1.22 2.19 11.36
CA SER A 62 -0.51 3.03 12.33
C SER A 62 -1.06 4.45 12.44
N ALA A 63 -1.46 5.05 11.30
CA ALA A 63 -1.82 6.46 11.18
C ALA A 63 -3.26 6.63 10.65
N MET A 64 -4.18 5.77 11.11
CA MET A 64 -5.56 5.68 10.60
C MET A 64 -6.26 7.04 10.41
N PRO A 65 -6.18 8.02 11.33
CA PRO A 65 -6.83 9.31 11.12
C PRO A 65 -6.25 10.10 9.93
N VAL A 66 -4.92 10.11 9.77
CA VAL A 66 -4.24 10.78 8.64
C VAL A 66 -4.57 10.05 7.34
N ALA A 67 -4.56 8.72 7.36
CA ALA A 67 -4.94 7.91 6.22
C ALA A 67 -6.38 8.16 5.78
N ALA A 68 -7.31 8.29 6.73
CA ALA A 68 -8.71 8.62 6.45
C ALA A 68 -8.86 10.03 5.86
N VAL A 69 -8.10 11.01 6.36
CA VAL A 69 -8.08 12.38 5.79
C VAL A 69 -7.57 12.35 4.35
N GLY A 70 -6.45 11.66 4.10
CA GLY A 70 -5.89 11.49 2.76
C GLY A 70 -6.86 10.79 1.81
N ALA A 71 -7.48 9.70 2.26
CA ALA A 71 -8.46 8.97 1.46
C ALA A 71 -9.69 9.83 1.13
N THR A 72 -10.23 10.55 2.11
CA THR A 72 -11.36 11.47 1.91
C THR A 72 -11.00 12.58 0.93
N ALA A 73 -9.82 13.19 1.09
CA ALA A 73 -9.32 14.19 0.16
C ALA A 73 -9.17 13.64 -1.26
N GLY A 74 -8.66 12.41 -1.40
CA GLY A 74 -8.54 11.72 -2.68
C GLY A 74 -9.89 11.49 -3.36
N VAL A 75 -10.89 11.01 -2.61
CA VAL A 75 -12.26 10.84 -3.13
C VAL A 75 -12.86 12.18 -3.56
N VAL A 76 -12.81 13.19 -2.69
CA VAL A 76 -13.39 14.52 -2.97
C VAL A 76 -12.72 15.17 -4.18
N ALA A 77 -11.38 15.12 -4.25
CA ALA A 77 -10.64 15.66 -5.38
C ALA A 77 -10.98 14.93 -6.69
N SER A 78 -11.10 13.60 -6.63
CA SER A 78 -11.45 12.78 -7.80
C SER A 78 -12.87 13.06 -8.30
N ILE A 79 -13.85 13.11 -7.40
CA ILE A 79 -15.23 13.45 -7.75
C ILE A 79 -15.31 14.89 -8.27
N GLY A 80 -14.65 15.83 -7.62
CA GLY A 80 -14.58 17.23 -8.05
C GLY A 80 -13.99 17.37 -9.46
N TYR A 81 -12.90 16.65 -9.74
CA TYR A 81 -12.30 16.59 -11.07
C TYR A 81 -13.29 16.07 -12.11
N LEU A 82 -14.00 14.97 -11.82
CA LEU A 82 -14.98 14.38 -12.74
C LEU A 82 -16.18 15.32 -13.00
N ILE A 83 -16.59 16.12 -12.00
CA ILE A 83 -17.65 17.12 -12.16
C ILE A 83 -17.20 18.26 -13.08
N VAL A 84 -15.97 18.75 -12.92
CA VAL A 84 -15.46 19.94 -13.64
C VAL A 84 -14.99 19.59 -15.06
N SER A 85 -14.19 18.53 -15.19
CA SER A 85 -13.51 18.15 -16.44
C SER A 85 -14.30 17.14 -17.27
N GLY A 86 -15.41 16.61 -16.74
CA GLY A 86 -16.20 15.57 -17.38
C GLY A 86 -15.50 14.19 -17.37
N PRO A 87 -15.94 13.25 -18.22
CA PRO A 87 -15.48 11.86 -18.22
C PRO A 87 -14.10 11.63 -18.86
N LEU A 88 -13.37 12.69 -19.24
CA LEU A 88 -12.01 12.58 -19.74
C LEU A 88 -11.05 12.42 -18.56
N ILE A 89 -10.79 11.17 -18.19
CA ILE A 89 -10.02 10.83 -16.99
C ILE A 89 -8.56 10.56 -17.36
N GLU A 90 -7.74 11.60 -17.37
CA GLU A 90 -6.29 11.43 -17.41
C GLU A 90 -5.78 11.04 -16.01
N LEU A 91 -5.31 9.80 -15.88
CA LEU A 91 -4.79 9.24 -14.62
C LEU A 91 -3.72 10.11 -13.96
N PRO A 92 -2.73 10.68 -14.68
CA PRO A 92 -1.74 11.56 -14.06
C PRO A 92 -2.35 12.83 -13.47
N VAL A 93 -3.36 13.39 -14.14
CA VAL A 93 -3.99 14.66 -13.71
C VAL A 93 -4.86 14.43 -12.47
N ILE A 94 -5.71 13.40 -12.47
CA ILE A 94 -6.57 13.12 -11.31
C ILE A 94 -5.75 12.70 -10.08
N SER A 95 -4.69 11.89 -10.27
CA SER A 95 -3.82 11.46 -9.17
C SER A 95 -2.98 12.59 -8.60
N THR A 96 -2.43 13.48 -9.43
CA THR A 96 -1.67 14.65 -8.96
C THR A 96 -2.57 15.67 -8.26
N ALA A 97 -3.76 15.96 -8.80
CA ALA A 97 -4.74 16.82 -8.16
C ALA A 97 -5.17 16.27 -6.79
N ALA A 98 -5.44 14.97 -6.71
CA ALA A 98 -5.72 14.30 -5.45
C ALA A 98 -4.54 14.32 -4.49
N ALA A 99 -3.32 14.08 -4.96
CA ALA A 99 -2.12 14.14 -4.14
C ALA A 99 -1.91 15.52 -3.51
N VAL A 100 -2.07 16.59 -4.29
CA VAL A 100 -1.98 17.98 -3.81
C VAL A 100 -3.08 18.25 -2.79
N THR A 101 -4.31 17.86 -3.07
CA THR A 101 -5.44 18.05 -2.15
C THR A 101 -5.22 17.29 -0.84
N GLY A 102 -4.75 16.04 -0.91
CA GLY A 102 -4.38 15.22 0.24
C GLY A 102 -3.24 15.82 1.05
N ALA A 103 -2.21 16.35 0.39
CA ALA A 103 -1.09 17.01 1.07
C ALA A 103 -1.54 18.29 1.80
N VAL A 104 -2.43 19.09 1.20
CA VAL A 104 -3.03 20.26 1.85
C VAL A 104 -3.86 19.84 3.07
N ALA A 105 -4.71 18.81 2.92
CA ALA A 105 -5.52 18.29 4.01
C ALA A 105 -4.65 17.71 5.15
N GLY A 106 -3.59 16.97 4.82
CA GLY A 106 -2.61 16.45 5.77
C GLY A 106 -1.81 17.54 6.48
N SER A 107 -1.50 18.64 5.78
CA SER A 107 -0.87 19.84 6.39
C SER A 107 -1.78 20.49 7.41
N PHE A 108 -3.06 20.63 7.07
CA PHE A 108 -4.07 21.16 7.99
C PHE A 108 -4.26 20.24 9.20
N TYR A 109 -4.27 18.93 8.98
CA TYR A 109 -4.32 17.94 10.07
C TYR A 109 -3.11 18.05 11.01
N ALA A 110 -1.88 18.11 10.47
CA ALA A 110 -0.65 18.25 11.25
C ALA A 110 -0.63 19.54 12.08
N TRP A 111 -1.20 20.61 11.54
CA TRP A 111 -1.31 21.88 12.26
C TRP A 111 -2.29 21.79 13.44
N MET A 112 -3.42 21.09 13.29
CA MET A 112 -4.42 20.95 14.35
C MET A 112 -4.03 19.94 15.44
N ILE A 113 -3.40 18.82 15.07
CA ILE A 113 -3.15 17.71 15.99
C ILE A 113 -1.64 17.53 16.18
N ARG A 114 -1.14 18.09 17.28
CA ARG A 114 0.23 17.85 17.76
C ARG A 114 0.30 16.52 18.50
N ARG A 115 0.37 15.38 17.81
CA ARG A 115 0.84 14.07 18.32
C ARG A 115 0.52 12.95 17.32
N SER A 116 1.47 12.59 16.46
CA SER A 116 1.50 11.26 15.80
C SER A 116 2.86 10.89 15.19
N ALA A 117 3.97 11.41 15.73
CA ALA A 117 5.31 11.17 15.18
C ALA A 117 5.65 9.68 15.01
N ARG A 118 5.26 8.84 15.99
CA ARG A 118 5.44 7.38 15.94
C ARG A 118 4.64 6.72 14.81
N ALA A 119 3.35 7.03 14.73
CA ALA A 119 2.46 6.49 13.70
C ALA A 119 2.95 6.83 12.28
N LEU A 120 3.40 8.08 12.09
CA LEU A 120 4.03 8.53 10.84
C LEU A 120 5.35 7.81 10.57
N ALA A 121 6.21 7.60 11.58
CA ALA A 121 7.44 6.83 11.43
C ALA A 121 7.14 5.40 10.96
N GLU A 122 6.12 4.74 11.51
CA GLU A 122 5.68 3.41 11.07
C GLU A 122 5.21 3.40 9.60
N THR A 123 4.55 4.46 9.11
CA THR A 123 4.20 4.57 7.68
C THR A 123 5.42 4.68 6.77
N LEU A 124 6.45 5.42 7.21
CA LEU A 124 7.71 5.56 6.49
C LEU A 124 8.51 4.26 6.50
N THR A 125 8.50 3.53 7.62
CA THR A 125 9.02 2.16 7.70
C THR A 125 8.34 1.27 6.66
N GLY A 126 7.01 1.35 6.54
CA GLY A 126 6.25 0.64 5.50
C GLY A 126 6.72 1.01 4.09
N MET A 127 6.84 2.30 3.80
CA MET A 127 7.35 2.78 2.50
C MET A 127 8.75 2.26 2.19
N LEU A 128 9.68 2.32 3.15
CA LEU A 128 11.06 1.86 2.99
C LEU A 128 11.15 0.34 2.85
N ALA A 129 10.37 -0.42 3.62
CA ALA A 129 10.27 -1.87 3.49
C ALA A 129 9.70 -2.26 2.11
N GLY A 130 8.68 -1.55 1.64
CA GLY A 130 8.13 -1.70 0.28
C GLY A 130 9.13 -1.41 -0.82
N LEU A 131 9.89 -0.32 -0.69
CA LEU A 131 10.95 0.05 -1.63
C LEU A 131 12.07 -1.01 -1.64
N GLY A 132 12.53 -1.45 -0.46
CA GLY A 132 13.56 -2.48 -0.32
C GLY A 132 13.11 -3.82 -0.91
N ALA A 133 11.88 -4.25 -0.60
CA ALA A 133 11.30 -5.48 -1.13
C ALA A 133 11.13 -5.42 -2.65
N GLY A 134 10.60 -4.30 -3.16
CA GLY A 134 10.43 -4.08 -4.59
C GLY A 134 11.77 -4.11 -5.33
N LEU A 135 12.82 -3.48 -4.79
CA LEU A 135 14.16 -3.49 -5.39
C LEU A 135 14.79 -4.89 -5.35
N ALA A 136 14.66 -5.60 -4.24
CA ALA A 136 15.15 -6.97 -4.11
C ALA A 136 14.45 -7.92 -5.09
N LEU A 137 13.12 -7.78 -5.24
CA LEU A 137 12.35 -8.56 -6.21
C LEU A 137 12.71 -8.19 -7.65
N ALA A 138 12.90 -6.91 -7.95
CA ALA A 138 13.36 -6.45 -9.26
C ALA A 138 14.74 -7.01 -9.61
N LEU A 139 15.67 -7.01 -8.65
CA LEU A 139 17.00 -7.59 -8.81
C LEU A 139 16.91 -9.10 -9.04
N LEU A 140 16.09 -9.81 -8.25
CA LEU A 140 15.88 -11.25 -8.41
C LEU A 140 15.36 -11.60 -9.81
N LEU A 141 14.37 -10.85 -10.29
CA LEU A 141 13.80 -11.03 -11.64
C LEU A 141 14.79 -10.66 -12.75
N SER A 142 15.69 -9.71 -12.51
CA SER A 142 16.76 -9.39 -13.46
C SER A 142 17.81 -10.50 -13.59
N LEU A 143 18.06 -11.23 -12.50
CA LEU A 143 18.99 -12.36 -12.47
C LEU A 143 18.34 -13.66 -12.98
N TYR A 144 17.05 -13.83 -12.72
CA TYR A 144 16.26 -14.98 -13.11
C TYR A 144 14.98 -14.53 -13.82
N PRO A 145 15.05 -14.24 -15.14
CA PRO A 145 13.90 -13.83 -15.93
C PRO A 145 12.98 -15.03 -16.19
N ALA A 146 12.25 -15.45 -15.17
CA ALA A 146 11.16 -16.41 -15.27
C ALA A 146 9.83 -15.65 -15.35
N PRO A 147 8.87 -16.08 -16.19
CA PRO A 147 7.53 -15.51 -16.19
C PRO A 147 6.84 -15.89 -14.88
N LEU A 148 6.83 -14.97 -13.91
CA LEU A 148 6.10 -15.13 -12.65
C LEU A 148 4.69 -14.57 -12.80
N GLY A 149 3.68 -15.38 -12.46
CA GLY A 149 2.30 -14.90 -12.39
C GLY A 149 2.09 -13.94 -11.21
N SER A 150 1.07 -13.09 -11.31
CA SER A 150 0.71 -12.08 -10.29
C SER A 150 0.50 -12.68 -8.89
N PHE A 151 0.01 -13.91 -8.81
CA PHE A 151 -0.11 -14.66 -7.55
C PHE A 151 1.23 -14.85 -6.84
N VAL A 152 2.26 -15.33 -7.56
CA VAL A 152 3.59 -15.61 -7.00
C VAL A 152 4.30 -14.31 -6.66
N LEU A 153 4.17 -13.30 -7.53
CA LEU A 153 4.71 -11.97 -7.28
C LEU A 153 4.09 -11.34 -6.02
N ALA A 154 2.77 -11.37 -5.88
CA ALA A 154 2.06 -10.86 -4.71
C ALA A 154 2.46 -11.61 -3.43
N ALA A 155 2.50 -12.95 -3.46
CA ALA A 155 2.92 -13.75 -2.31
C ALA A 155 4.35 -13.43 -1.88
N GLY A 156 5.28 -13.35 -2.85
CA GLY A 156 6.68 -13.06 -2.60
C GLY A 156 6.90 -11.65 -2.04
N VAL A 157 6.29 -10.63 -2.65
CA VAL A 157 6.45 -9.25 -2.17
C VAL A 157 5.80 -9.04 -0.81
N VAL A 158 4.62 -9.62 -0.55
CA VAL A 158 3.96 -9.51 0.77
C VAL A 158 4.85 -10.13 1.84
N ALA A 159 5.42 -11.29 1.56
CA ALA A 159 6.29 -11.94 2.53
C ALA A 159 7.59 -11.16 2.76
N LEU A 160 8.18 -10.63 1.70
CA LEU A 160 9.40 -9.84 1.78
C LEU A 160 9.19 -8.50 2.49
N VAL A 161 8.08 -7.80 2.20
CA VAL A 161 7.73 -6.56 2.89
C VAL A 161 7.42 -6.84 4.35
N GLY A 162 6.62 -7.85 4.68
CA GLY A 162 6.26 -8.16 6.06
C GLY A 162 7.50 -8.49 6.92
N THR A 163 8.41 -9.29 6.37
CA THR A 163 9.68 -9.62 7.04
C THR A 163 10.60 -8.40 7.18
N LEU A 164 10.80 -7.62 6.11
CA LEU A 164 11.60 -6.39 6.16
C LEU A 164 11.00 -5.35 7.12
N PHE A 165 9.67 -5.25 7.17
CA PHE A 165 8.98 -4.33 8.06
C PHE A 165 9.28 -4.68 9.52
N GLN A 166 9.04 -5.93 9.93
CA GLN A 166 9.30 -6.35 11.31
C GLN A 166 10.76 -6.26 11.72
N LEU A 167 11.69 -6.61 10.84
CA LEU A 167 13.12 -6.55 11.13
C LEU A 167 13.61 -5.10 11.31
N ASN A 168 13.01 -4.15 10.59
CA ASN A 168 13.48 -2.77 10.56
C ASN A 168 12.66 -1.82 11.42
N GLU A 169 11.47 -2.20 11.89
CA GLU A 169 10.57 -1.33 12.64
C GLU A 169 11.28 -0.64 13.82
N HIS A 170 11.98 -1.42 14.64
CA HIS A 170 12.65 -0.88 15.83
C HIS A 170 13.78 0.11 15.49
N TRP A 171 14.53 -0.16 14.43
CA TRP A 171 15.65 0.68 13.99
C TRP A 171 15.17 1.95 13.28
N ILE A 172 14.16 1.81 12.42
CA ILE A 172 13.63 2.92 11.62
C ILE A 172 12.81 3.86 12.50
N VAL A 173 12.00 3.36 13.44
CA VAL A 173 11.27 4.24 14.37
C VAL A 173 12.24 5.09 15.20
N GLN A 174 13.38 4.52 15.61
CA GLN A 174 14.44 5.26 16.32
C GLN A 174 15.17 6.26 15.41
N ALA A 175 15.49 5.89 14.17
CA ALA A 175 16.18 6.77 13.22
C ALA A 175 15.28 7.89 12.66
N CYS A 176 14.00 7.60 12.40
CA CYS A 176 13.03 8.55 11.87
C CYS A 176 12.63 9.61 12.90
N HIS A 177 12.77 9.33 14.21
CA HIS A 177 12.47 10.29 15.27
C HIS A 177 13.29 11.60 15.19
N GLY A 178 14.33 11.65 14.36
CA GLY A 178 15.11 12.86 14.07
C GLY A 178 15.25 13.26 12.60
N TRP A 179 14.71 12.49 11.64
CA TRP A 179 14.95 12.70 10.20
C TRP A 179 13.86 13.49 9.48
N LEU A 180 12.59 13.36 9.88
CA LEU A 180 11.49 14.14 9.28
C LEU A 180 10.89 15.10 10.30
N PRO A 181 10.73 16.40 9.98
CA PRO A 181 9.90 17.29 10.77
C PRO A 181 8.48 16.72 10.86
N ASP A 182 7.93 16.63 12.08
CA ASP A 182 6.57 16.14 12.34
C ASP A 182 5.51 16.80 11.44
N GLY A 183 5.77 18.04 11.00
CA GLY A 183 4.88 18.80 10.11
C GLY A 183 4.85 18.34 8.65
N LEU A 184 5.84 17.59 8.15
CA LEU A 184 5.92 17.18 6.73
C LEU A 184 5.41 15.76 6.46
N ALA A 185 5.49 14.88 7.45
CA ALA A 185 5.18 13.47 7.24
C ALA A 185 3.67 13.23 7.05
N ALA A 186 2.79 13.97 7.74
CA ALA A 186 1.33 13.83 7.55
C ALA A 186 0.85 14.35 6.18
N PRO A 187 1.31 15.51 5.67
CA PRO A 187 1.08 15.91 4.28
C PRO A 187 1.52 14.84 3.27
N LEU A 188 2.71 14.27 3.46
CA LEU A 188 3.26 13.26 2.57
C LEU A 188 2.36 12.01 2.52
N VAL A 189 2.04 11.45 3.69
CA VAL A 189 1.19 10.26 3.82
C VAL A 189 -0.21 10.51 3.25
N ALA A 190 -0.84 11.63 3.62
CA ALA A 190 -2.18 11.98 3.14
C ALA A 190 -2.20 12.21 1.63
N GLY A 191 -1.18 12.88 1.07
CA GLY A 191 -1.06 13.09 -0.37
C GLY A 191 -0.85 11.79 -1.14
N LEU A 192 0.03 10.90 -0.66
CA LEU A 192 0.27 9.62 -1.31
C LEU A 192 -0.96 8.70 -1.26
N ILE A 193 -1.66 8.66 -0.13
CA ILE A 193 -2.93 7.90 -0.01
C ILE A 193 -4.00 8.51 -0.93
N ALA A 194 -4.10 9.84 -0.99
CA ALA A 194 -5.05 10.49 -1.89
C ALA A 194 -4.77 10.13 -3.36
N ALA A 195 -3.50 10.05 -3.77
CA ALA A 195 -3.11 9.61 -5.11
C ALA A 195 -3.50 8.16 -5.39
N VAL A 196 -3.27 7.25 -4.44
CA VAL A 196 -3.65 5.84 -4.55
C VAL A 196 -5.18 5.68 -4.66
N VAL A 197 -5.92 6.43 -3.85
CA VAL A 197 -7.39 6.44 -3.90
C VAL A 197 -7.89 7.00 -5.23
N ALA A 198 -7.29 8.07 -5.74
CA ALA A 198 -7.64 8.62 -7.04
C ALA A 198 -7.36 7.66 -8.20
N ALA A 199 -6.26 6.90 -8.13
CA ALA A 199 -6.01 5.82 -9.08
C ALA A 199 -7.10 4.73 -9.00
N GLY A 200 -7.58 4.38 -7.80
CA GLY A 200 -8.72 3.48 -7.63
C GLY A 200 -10.01 4.04 -8.23
N VAL A 201 -10.31 5.32 -7.99
CA VAL A 201 -11.46 6.01 -8.60
C VAL A 201 -11.33 6.06 -10.12
N TRP A 202 -10.12 6.23 -10.67
CA TRP A 202 -9.88 6.17 -12.11
C TRP A 202 -10.21 4.79 -12.68
N VAL A 203 -9.76 3.70 -12.02
CA VAL A 203 -10.10 2.32 -12.44
C VAL A 203 -11.61 2.10 -12.44
N VAL A 204 -12.31 2.52 -11.37
CA VAL A 204 -13.77 2.34 -11.25
C VAL A 204 -14.55 3.26 -12.19
N GLY A 205 -14.17 4.54 -12.26
CA GLY A 205 -14.79 5.53 -13.13
C GLY A 205 -14.64 5.16 -14.60
N GLY A 206 -13.48 4.64 -14.98
CA GLY A 206 -13.21 4.18 -16.34
C GLY A 206 -14.10 3.01 -16.76
N THR A 207 -14.42 2.05 -15.88
CA THR A 207 -15.36 0.97 -16.23
C THR A 207 -16.77 1.48 -16.57
N SER A 208 -17.15 2.66 -16.07
CA SER A 208 -18.51 3.21 -16.16
C SER A 208 -18.72 4.10 -17.39
N THR A 209 -17.64 4.61 -17.98
CA THR A 209 -17.71 5.54 -19.11
C THR A 209 -17.60 4.81 -20.45
N ALA A 210 -18.67 4.84 -21.25
CA ALA A 210 -18.71 4.25 -22.59
C ALA A 210 -17.80 4.94 -23.64
N ALA A 211 -17.10 6.01 -23.25
CA ALA A 211 -16.29 6.87 -24.12
C ALA A 211 -14.77 6.68 -23.95
N LEU A 212 -14.32 5.65 -23.23
CA LEU A 212 -12.89 5.37 -23.14
C LEU A 212 -12.31 4.87 -24.45
N ASP A 213 -11.05 5.24 -24.69
CA ASP A 213 -10.21 4.62 -25.69
C ASP A 213 -9.96 3.13 -25.39
N LEU A 214 -9.64 2.37 -26.44
CA LEU A 214 -9.42 0.93 -26.36
C LEU A 214 -8.27 0.56 -25.42
N GLU A 215 -7.26 1.43 -25.32
CA GLU A 215 -6.09 1.25 -24.46
C GLU A 215 -6.47 1.30 -22.98
N THR A 216 -7.17 2.35 -22.53
CA THR A 216 -7.64 2.46 -21.13
C THR A 216 -8.57 1.33 -20.74
N ARG A 217 -9.49 0.93 -21.64
CA ARG A 217 -10.38 -0.21 -21.38
C ARG A 217 -9.61 -1.52 -21.20
N SER A 218 -8.57 -1.75 -22.00
CA SER A 218 -7.72 -2.94 -21.88
C SER A 218 -6.96 -2.96 -20.54
N ALA A 219 -6.45 -1.81 -20.10
CA ALA A 219 -5.75 -1.66 -18.83
C ALA A 219 -6.68 -1.98 -17.65
N ILE A 220 -7.91 -1.46 -17.66
CA ILE A 220 -8.90 -1.71 -16.62
C ILE A 220 -9.31 -3.19 -16.57
N ASP A 221 -9.55 -3.81 -17.73
CA ASP A 221 -9.85 -5.24 -17.81
C ASP A 221 -8.71 -6.09 -17.25
N GLN A 222 -7.46 -5.69 -17.49
CA GLN A 222 -6.28 -6.36 -16.95
C GLN A 222 -6.17 -6.22 -15.43
N VAL A 223 -6.41 -5.02 -14.88
CA VAL A 223 -6.50 -4.80 -13.42
C VAL A 223 -7.53 -5.76 -12.80
N LEU A 224 -8.75 -5.80 -13.34
CA LEU A 224 -9.84 -6.61 -12.79
C LEU A 224 -9.58 -8.12 -12.84
N ARG A 225 -8.84 -8.60 -13.84
CA ARG A 225 -8.46 -10.02 -13.97
C ARG A 225 -7.34 -10.42 -13.01
N GLU A 226 -6.39 -9.52 -12.75
CA GLU A 226 -5.20 -9.82 -11.97
C GLU A 226 -5.39 -9.61 -10.46
N VAL A 227 -6.30 -8.71 -10.05
CA VAL A 227 -6.59 -8.41 -8.64
C VAL A 227 -6.96 -9.66 -7.81
N PRO A 228 -7.84 -10.59 -8.25
CA PRO A 228 -8.12 -11.81 -7.50
C PRO A 228 -6.88 -12.69 -7.26
N ALA A 229 -5.99 -12.80 -8.24
CA ALA A 229 -4.74 -13.54 -8.10
C ALA A 229 -3.80 -12.84 -7.11
N GLY A 230 -3.72 -11.50 -7.16
CA GLY A 230 -2.97 -10.69 -6.19
C GLY A 230 -3.50 -10.84 -4.76
N LEU A 231 -4.82 -10.87 -4.59
CA LEU A 231 -5.48 -11.06 -3.30
C LEU A 231 -5.14 -12.44 -2.70
N LEU A 232 -5.28 -13.51 -3.49
CA LEU A 232 -4.95 -14.87 -3.06
C LEU A 232 -3.46 -15.05 -2.78
N GLY A 233 -2.60 -14.49 -3.64
CA GLY A 233 -1.16 -14.48 -3.42
C GLY A 233 -0.79 -13.75 -2.14
N GLY A 234 -1.42 -12.60 -1.89
CA GLY A 234 -1.25 -11.82 -0.69
C GLY A 234 -1.73 -12.52 0.59
N LEU A 235 -2.88 -13.20 0.55
CA LEU A 235 -3.36 -14.05 1.66
C LEU A 235 -2.30 -15.11 2.04
N LEU A 236 -1.72 -15.76 1.02
CA LEU A 236 -0.69 -16.77 1.22
C LEU A 236 0.62 -16.18 1.73
N GLY A 237 1.10 -15.09 1.13
CA GLY A 237 2.30 -14.39 1.59
C GLY A 237 2.15 -13.91 3.03
N GLY A 238 0.99 -13.35 3.38
CA GLY A 238 0.67 -12.89 4.73
C GLY A 238 0.64 -14.04 5.73
N SER A 239 -0.08 -15.12 5.43
CA SER A 239 -0.15 -16.29 6.33
C SER A 239 1.21 -16.95 6.55
N VAL A 240 2.03 -17.12 5.49
CA VAL A 240 3.39 -17.65 5.60
C VAL A 240 4.27 -16.76 6.47
N THR A 241 4.16 -15.45 6.31
CA THR A 241 4.92 -14.48 7.12
C THR A 241 4.50 -14.55 8.57
N GLY A 242 3.19 -14.52 8.85
CA GLY A 242 2.67 -14.67 10.21
C GLY A 242 3.14 -15.96 10.88
N LEU A 243 3.14 -17.09 10.17
CA LEU A 243 3.68 -18.36 10.70
C LEU A 243 5.17 -18.27 11.02
N ILE A 244 5.98 -17.72 10.11
CA ILE A 244 7.43 -17.60 10.32
C ILE A 244 7.73 -16.71 11.52
N LEU A 245 7.02 -15.60 11.65
CA LEU A 245 7.24 -14.64 12.74
C LEU A 245 6.81 -15.21 14.10
N GLU A 246 5.67 -15.90 14.14
CA GLU A 246 5.20 -16.62 15.34
C GLU A 246 6.20 -17.72 15.75
N LEU A 247 6.77 -18.45 14.78
CA LEU A 247 7.82 -19.46 15.02
C LEU A 247 9.13 -18.84 15.54
N LEU A 248 9.45 -17.63 15.11
CA LEU A 248 10.61 -16.86 15.58
C LEU A 248 10.35 -16.16 16.93
N GLY A 249 9.14 -16.25 17.47
CA GLY A 249 8.77 -15.72 18.79
C GLY A 249 8.21 -14.29 18.78
N TYR A 250 7.94 -13.70 17.61
CA TYR A 250 7.26 -12.41 17.52
C TYR A 250 5.76 -12.60 17.73
N ARG A 251 5.22 -12.12 18.86
CA ARG A 251 3.78 -12.16 19.16
C ARG A 251 3.14 -10.79 19.01
N LEU A 252 1.98 -10.74 18.38
CA LEU A 252 1.18 -9.51 18.26
C LEU A 252 0.66 -9.01 19.62
N GLU A 253 0.47 -9.91 20.60
CA GLU A 253 -0.10 -9.59 21.92
C GLU A 253 0.86 -8.83 22.85
N GLU A 254 2.17 -8.83 22.61
CA GLU A 254 3.15 -8.15 23.47
C GLU A 254 3.31 -6.64 23.15
N HIS A 255 2.56 -6.11 22.18
CA HIS A 255 2.57 -4.70 21.77
C HIS A 255 1.47 -3.85 22.44
N GLU A 256 1.07 -4.13 23.67
CA GLU A 256 0.35 -3.13 24.49
C GLU A 256 1.38 -2.11 25.03
N PRO A 257 1.31 -0.83 24.64
CA PRO A 257 2.14 0.20 25.23
C PRO A 257 1.56 0.60 26.60
N ASP A 258 2.39 0.46 27.64
CA ASP A 258 2.28 1.30 28.86
C ASP A 258 2.43 2.79 28.53
#